data_AF-A0A229FZ22-F1
#
_entry.id   AF-A0A229FZ22-F1
#
_cell.length_a   1.000
_cell.length_b   1.000
_cell.length_c   1.000
_cell.angle_alpha   90.00
_cell.angle_beta   90.00
_cell.angle_gamma   90.00
#
_symmetry.space_group_name_H-M   'P 1'
#
loop_
_entity.id
_entity.type
_entity.pdbx_description
1 polymer ?
#
loop_
_entity_poly.entity_id
_entity_poly.type
_entity_poly.pdbx_seq_one_letter_code
_entity_poly.pdbx_strand_id
1 'polypeptide(L)'
;MKFGFLIDDKAFKCEEFEIAPVLDFDSILKDFKNSRSVSNGWFYGPEIELVKSSSEKKHFASNAPIVHKSFFQMSSTHQITSTEN
;
A
#
# COMPACT_ATOMS: atom_id res chain seq x y z
N MET A 1 -9.19 14.45 6.53
CA MET A 1 -7.87 14.01 5.95
C MET A 1 -7.82 12.49 5.90
N LYS A 2 -7.17 11.85 4.91
CA LYS A 2 -7.02 10.38 4.85
C LYS A 2 -5.55 9.98 5.08
N PHE A 3 -5.30 8.94 5.88
CA PHE A 3 -3.96 8.47 6.24
C PHE A 3 -3.98 6.99 6.67
N GLY A 4 -2.81 6.39 6.97
CA GLY A 4 -2.70 4.94 7.18
C GLY A 4 -2.09 4.54 8.53
N PHE A 5 -2.84 3.84 9.36
CA PHE A 5 -2.30 2.97 10.42
C PHE A 5 -2.33 1.52 9.92
N LEU A 6 -1.25 0.78 10.19
CA LEU A 6 -1.03 -0.53 9.57
C LEU A 6 -1.76 -1.69 10.24
N ILE A 7 -2.30 -1.54 11.46
CA ILE A 7 -2.64 -2.73 12.28
C ILE A 7 -3.92 -2.58 13.11
N ASP A 8 -4.44 -1.38 13.34
CA ASP A 8 -5.56 -1.18 14.27
C ASP A 8 -6.78 -0.63 13.53
N ASP A 9 -7.94 -1.26 13.75
CA ASP A 9 -9.26 -0.82 13.27
C ASP A 9 -9.99 0.06 14.30
N LYS A 10 -9.31 0.43 15.39
CA LYS A 10 -9.88 1.30 16.40
C LYS A 10 -10.25 2.67 15.85
N ALA A 11 -11.45 3.09 16.21
CA ALA A 11 -11.85 4.48 16.13
C ALA A 11 -11.39 5.24 17.39
N PHE A 12 -10.95 6.48 17.18
CA PHE A 12 -10.63 7.43 18.23
C PHE A 12 -11.50 8.67 18.06
N LYS A 13 -12.24 9.03 19.12
CA LYS A 13 -13.14 10.17 19.11
C LYS A 13 -12.70 11.20 20.15
N CYS A 14 -12.54 12.44 19.71
CA CYS A 14 -12.33 13.61 20.53
C CYS A 14 -13.54 14.55 20.41
N GLU A 15 -13.55 15.65 21.15
CA GLU A 15 -14.64 16.64 21.09
C GLU A 15 -14.78 17.28 19.70
N GLU A 16 -13.66 17.53 19.02
CA GLU A 16 -13.60 18.29 17.76
C GLU A 16 -13.38 17.44 16.49
N PHE A 17 -12.96 16.18 16.65
CA PHE A 17 -12.73 15.30 15.51
C PHE A 17 -12.86 13.81 15.85
N GLU A 18 -13.05 13.02 14.81
CA GLU A 18 -13.05 11.57 14.85
C GLU A 18 -12.04 11.02 13.85
N ILE A 19 -11.30 9.99 14.27
CA ILE A 19 -10.45 9.16 13.43
C ILE A 19 -11.07 7.77 13.41
N ALA A 20 -11.54 7.34 12.25
CA ALA A 20 -12.15 6.03 12.09
C ALA A 20 -11.58 5.30 10.87
N PRO A 21 -11.63 3.95 10.84
CA PRO A 21 -11.35 3.19 9.64
C PRO A 21 -12.24 3.63 8.48
N VAL A 22 -11.70 3.58 7.26
CA VAL A 22 -12.52 3.72 6.05
C VAL A 22 -13.41 2.50 5.87
N LEU A 23 -14.53 2.66 5.15
CA LEU A 23 -15.48 1.57 4.89
C LEU A 23 -14.83 0.30 4.32
N ASP A 24 -13.80 0.46 3.49
CA ASP A 24 -13.12 -0.64 2.81
C ASP A 24 -11.86 -1.15 3.54
N PHE A 25 -11.72 -0.86 4.85
CA PHE A 25 -10.52 -1.18 5.63
C PHE A 25 -10.07 -2.63 5.49
N ASP A 26 -11.00 -3.59 5.66
CA ASP A 26 -10.70 -5.01 5.58
C ASP A 26 -10.22 -5.44 4.19
N SER A 27 -10.82 -4.87 3.13
CA SER A 27 -10.40 -5.12 1.76
C SER A 27 -8.99 -4.60 1.53
N ILE A 28 -8.69 -3.39 1.98
CA ILE A 28 -7.36 -2.77 1.84
C ILE A 28 -6.30 -3.62 2.55
N LEU A 29 -6.57 -4.10 3.77
CA LEU A 29 -5.65 -4.97 4.50
C LEU A 29 -5.48 -6.34 3.84
N LYS A 30 -6.56 -6.93 3.32
CA LYS A 30 -6.52 -8.21 2.62
C LYS A 30 -5.70 -8.11 1.32
N ASP A 31 -5.95 -7.08 0.52
CA ASP A 31 -5.23 -6.82 -0.74
C ASP A 31 -3.75 -6.60 -0.47
N PHE A 32 -3.45 -5.82 0.56
CA PHE A 32 -2.10 -5.63 1.05
C PHE A 32 -1.45 -6.97 1.40
N LYS A 33 -2.03 -7.76 2.31
CA LYS A 33 -1.46 -9.06 2.73
C LYS A 33 -1.25 -10.02 1.56
N ASN A 34 -2.17 -10.04 0.60
CA ASN A 34 -2.06 -10.89 -0.59
C ASN A 34 -0.97 -10.43 -1.57
N SER A 35 -0.73 -9.13 -1.65
CA SER A 35 0.29 -8.54 -2.53
C SER A 35 1.72 -8.63 -2.01
N ARG A 36 1.92 -8.99 -0.73
CA ARG A 36 3.23 -8.97 -0.09
C ARG A 36 3.87 -10.35 -0.01
N SER A 37 5.07 -10.47 -0.54
CA SER A 37 5.96 -11.59 -0.21
C SER A 37 6.54 -11.37 1.19
N VAL A 38 6.28 -12.31 2.10
CA VAL A 38 6.80 -12.30 3.47
C VAL A 38 7.79 -13.45 3.63
N SER A 39 9.00 -13.15 4.09
CA SER A 39 9.98 -14.18 4.48
C SER A 39 10.76 -13.69 5.69
N ASN A 40 10.97 -14.58 6.67
CA ASN A 40 11.67 -14.27 7.94
C ASN A 40 11.14 -13.03 8.69
N GLY A 41 9.83 -12.77 8.62
CA GLY A 41 9.22 -11.60 9.26
C GLY A 41 9.45 -10.27 8.53
N TRP A 42 10.14 -10.27 7.38
CA TRP A 42 10.35 -9.11 6.54
C TRP A 42 9.35 -9.06 5.39
N PHE A 43 8.85 -7.85 5.12
CA PHE A 43 8.08 -7.55 3.92
C PHE A 43 9.03 -7.12 2.82
N TYR A 44 9.06 -7.86 1.71
CA TYR A 44 9.85 -7.49 0.53
C TYR A 44 9.01 -6.59 -0.35
N GLY A 45 9.52 -5.42 -0.73
CA GLY A 45 8.78 -4.50 -1.59
C GLY A 45 8.28 -5.15 -2.88
N PRO A 46 7.23 -4.59 -3.50
CA PRO A 46 6.61 -5.18 -4.66
C PRO A 46 7.61 -5.33 -5.79
N GLU A 47 7.55 -6.47 -6.46
CA GLU A 47 8.31 -6.75 -7.68
C GLU A 47 7.77 -5.91 -8.83
N ILE A 48 8.69 -5.28 -9.56
CA ILE A 48 8.40 -4.50 -10.76
C ILE A 48 9.38 -4.92 -11.84
N GLU A 49 8.83 -5.30 -12.99
CA GLU A 49 9.61 -5.46 -14.20
C GLU A 49 10.03 -4.08 -14.72
N LEU A 50 11.33 -3.90 -14.96
CA LEU A 50 11.85 -2.65 -15.49
C LEU A 50 11.34 -2.39 -16.92
N VAL A 51 11.09 -1.12 -17.25
CA VAL A 51 10.69 -0.77 -18.62
C VAL A 51 11.92 -0.75 -19.52
N LYS A 52 11.94 -1.64 -20.52
CA LYS A 52 12.98 -1.61 -21.54
C LYS A 52 12.89 -0.34 -22.39
N SER A 53 14.04 0.26 -22.64
CA SER A 53 14.24 1.27 -23.67
C SER A 53 14.01 0.70 -25.08
N SER A 54 13.82 1.60 -26.05
CA SER A 54 13.60 1.24 -27.46
C SER A 54 14.79 0.49 -28.08
N SER A 55 16.01 0.75 -27.62
CA SER A 55 17.21 0.02 -28.05
C SER A 55 17.24 -1.39 -27.47
N GLU A 56 16.97 -1.56 -26.17
CA GLU A 56 16.93 -2.86 -25.50
C GLU A 56 15.88 -3.80 -26.08
N LYS A 57 14.69 -3.28 -26.44
CA LYS A 57 13.63 -4.07 -27.09
C LYS A 57 14.06 -4.70 -28.41
N LYS A 58 15.02 -4.09 -29.13
CA LYS A 58 15.54 -4.63 -30.40
C LYS A 58 16.57 -5.73 -30.21
N HIS A 59 17.28 -5.74 -29.09
CA HIS A 59 18.41 -6.65 -28.84
C HIS A 59 18.07 -7.79 -27.89
N PHE A 60 17.11 -7.58 -26.99
CA PHE A 60 16.75 -8.55 -25.96
C PHE A 60 15.30 -8.99 -26.11
N ALA A 61 15.10 -10.26 -26.46
CA ALA A 61 13.79 -10.89 -26.59
C ALA A 61 13.18 -11.36 -25.25
N SER A 62 14.00 -11.66 -24.25
CA SER A 62 13.56 -12.10 -22.91
C SER A 62 12.95 -10.96 -22.10
N ASN A 63 12.12 -11.22 -21.10
CA ASN A 63 11.56 -10.19 -20.20
C ASN A 63 12.66 -9.30 -19.57
N ALA A 64 12.28 -8.09 -19.18
CA ALA A 64 13.20 -7.18 -18.50
C ALA A 64 13.52 -7.68 -17.08
N PRO A 65 14.61 -7.19 -16.47
CA PRO A 65 14.93 -7.53 -15.08
C PRO A 65 13.79 -7.13 -14.14
N ILE A 66 13.52 -7.99 -13.16
CA ILE A 66 12.60 -7.70 -12.05
C ILE A 66 13.43 -7.10 -10.91
N VAL A 67 12.95 -5.98 -10.36
CA VAL A 67 13.53 -5.33 -9.18
C VAL A 67 12.46 -5.17 -8.10
N HIS A 68 12.87 -4.99 -6.84
CA HIS A 68 11.95 -4.67 -5.75
C HIS A 68 11.92 -3.16 -5.50
N LYS A 69 10.72 -2.57 -5.30
CA LYS A 69 10.64 -1.20 -4.74
C LYS A 69 11.17 -1.19 -3.30
N SER A 70 11.74 -0.07 -2.88
CA SER A 70 12.22 0.10 -1.49
C SER A 70 11.08 0.19 -0.46
N PHE A 71 9.86 0.48 -0.90
CA PHE A 71 8.69 0.62 -0.02
C PHE A 71 7.41 0.15 -0.70
N PHE A 72 6.44 -0.22 0.12
CA PHE A 72 5.09 -0.50 -0.29
C PHE A 72 4.23 0.74 -0.16
N GLN A 73 3.35 0.93 -1.13
CA GLN A 73 2.28 1.90 -1.04
C GLN A 73 0.99 1.17 -0.66
N MET A 74 0.30 1.67 0.35
CA MET A 74 -1.00 1.17 0.79
C MET A 74 -2.02 2.30 0.66
N SER A 75 -3.25 1.97 0.29
CA SER A 75 -4.37 2.91 0.34
C SER A 75 -4.60 3.39 1.77
N SER A 76 -5.17 4.58 1.93
CA SER A 76 -5.49 5.11 3.25
C SER A 76 -6.47 4.19 3.98
N THR A 77 -6.15 3.83 5.21
CA THR A 77 -6.98 2.96 6.05
C THR A 77 -7.89 3.74 6.98
N HIS A 78 -7.58 5.01 7.24
CA HIS A 78 -8.32 5.85 8.18
C HIS A 78 -8.70 7.20 7.57
N GLN A 79 -9.79 7.75 8.08
CA GLN A 79 -10.27 9.07 7.75
C GLN A 79 -10.46 9.90 9.03
N ILE A 80 -9.97 11.14 8.98
CA ILE A 80 -10.26 12.18 9.97
C ILE A 80 -11.45 13.00 9.48
N THR A 81 -12.48 13.09 10.31
CA THR A 81 -13.68 13.92 10.12
C THR A 81 -13.82 14.91 11.28
N SER A 82 -14.17 16.16 10.97
CA SER A 82 -14.58 17.14 11.99
C SER A 82 -15.91 16.69 12.60
N THR A 83 -16.05 16.83 13.92
CA THR A 83 -17.35 16.66 14.60
C THR A 83 -18.12 17.98 14.71
N GLU A 84 -17.51 19.11 14.34
CA GLU A 84 -18.20 20.38 14.19
C GLU A 84 -19.00 20.39 12.88
N ASN A 85 -20.32 20.65 13.00
CA ASN A 85 -21.25 20.87 11.88
C ASN A 85 -21.08 22.25 11.26
#